data_AF-A0A918IZA7-F1
#
_entry.id   AF-A0A918IZA7-F1
#
_cell.length_a   1.000
_cell.length_b   1.000
_cell.length_c   1.000
_cell.angle_alpha   90.00
_cell.angle_beta   90.00
_cell.angle_gamma   90.00
#
_symmetry.space_group_name_H-M   'P 1'
#
loop_
_entity.id
_entity.type
_entity.pdbx_description
1 polymer ?
#
loop_
_entity_poly.entity_id
_entity_poly.type
_entity_poly.pdbx_seq_one_letter_code
_entity_poly.pdbx_strand_id
1 'polypeptide(L)' 'MIAFHIPNMTCGGCARGVVAAIREVDGAAKVEADLNAGFVTVESVAAEAALRKALAEAGFSPA' A
#
# COMPACT_ATOMS: atom_id res chain seq x y z
N MET A 1 8.46 -0.01 -9.62
CA MET A 1 7.00 0.13 -9.51
C MET A 1 6.42 -1.23 -9.18
N ILE A 2 5.65 -1.33 -8.10
CA ILE A 2 5.07 -2.55 -7.54
C ILE A 2 3.57 -2.33 -7.39
N ALA A 3 2.74 -3.32 -7.68
CA ALA A 3 1.28 -3.22 -7.50
C ALA A 3 0.79 -4.23 -6.46
N PHE A 4 -0.04 -3.78 -5.54
CA PHE A 4 -0.68 -4.58 -4.50
C PHE A 4 -2.19 -4.58 -4.71
N HIS A 5 -2.78 -5.77 -4.72
CA HIS A 5 -4.23 -5.91 -4.72
C HIS A 5 -4.74 -5.94 -3.28
N ILE A 6 -5.50 -4.92 -2.88
CA ILE A 6 -6.04 -4.76 -1.53
C ILE A 6 -7.57 -4.60 -1.66
N PRO A 7 -8.31 -5.72 -1.77
CA PRO A 7 -9.76 -5.69 -1.97
C PRO A 7 -10.53 -5.06 -0.79
N ASN A 8 -9.92 -5.03 0.40
CA ASN A 8 -10.48 -4.38 1.59
C ASN A 8 -10.27 -2.85 1.63
N MET A 9 -9.64 -2.25 0.62
CA MET A 9 -9.46 -0.80 0.52
C MET A 9 -10.73 -0.14 -0.04
N THR A 10 -11.81 -0.11 0.74
CA THR A 10 -13.15 0.32 0.29
C THR A 10 -13.51 1.75 0.70
N CYS A 11 -12.70 2.42 1.52
CA CYS A 11 -12.93 3.81 1.91
C CYS A 11 -11.64 4.65 1.84
N GLY A 12 -11.80 5.97 1.73
CA GLY A 12 -10.66 6.91 1.69
C GLY A 12 -9.78 6.86 2.95
N GLY A 13 -10.31 6.37 4.08
CA GLY A 13 -9.52 6.10 5.29
C GLY A 13 -8.56 4.92 5.12
N CYS A 14 -9.03 3.82 4.51
CA CYS A 14 -8.19 2.66 4.20
C CYS A 14 -7.05 3.03 3.25
N ALA A 15 -7.34 3.81 2.20
CA ALA A 15 -6.30 4.29 1.28
C ALA A 15 -5.22 5.11 1.99
N ARG A 16 -5.62 6.01 2.91
CA ARG A 16 -4.65 6.78 3.71
C ARG A 16 -3.81 5.87 4.61
N GLY A 17 -4.42 4.85 5.22
CA GLY A 17 -3.70 3.87 6.04
C GLY A 17 -2.64 3.11 5.23
N VAL A 18 -3.00 2.65 4.04
CA VAL A 18 -2.06 1.98 3.11
C VAL A 18 -0.91 2.91 2.72
N VAL A 19 -1.20 4.15 2.33
CA VAL A 19 -0.18 5.15 1.97
C VAL A 19 0.77 5.42 3.16
N ALA A 20 0.23 5.52 4.38
CA ALA A 20 1.02 5.74 5.58
C ALA A 20 1.96 4.56 5.87
N ALA A 21 1.45 3.33 5.83
CA ALA A 21 2.24 2.12 6.08
C ALA A 21 3.41 1.98 5.10
N ILE A 22 3.18 2.30 3.81
CA ILE A 22 4.25 2.30 2.80
C ILE A 22 5.27 3.40 3.10
N ARG A 23 4.82 4.60 3.47
CA ARG A 23 5.70 5.74 3.78
C ARG A 23 6.52 5.56 5.06
N GLU A 24 6.07 4.73 5.99
CA GLU A 24 6.89 4.33 7.14
C GLU A 24 8.12 3.51 6.74
N VAL A 25 8.01 2.71 5.67
CA VAL A 25 9.15 1.94 5.13
C VAL A 25 10.01 2.81 4.22
N ASP A 26 9.38 3.59 3.35
CA ASP A 26 10.05 4.49 2.42
C ASP A 26 9.30 5.84 2.36
N GLY A 27 9.81 6.83 3.08
CA GLY A 27 9.21 8.15 3.15
C GLY A 27 9.17 8.90 1.81
N ALA A 28 9.99 8.49 0.84
CA ALA A 28 10.00 9.05 -0.51
C ALA A 28 9.10 8.28 -1.50
N ALA A 29 8.45 7.20 -1.05
CA ALA A 29 7.60 6.38 -1.90
C ALA A 29 6.41 7.18 -2.46
N LYS A 30 6.19 7.02 -3.77
CA LYS A 30 4.92 7.45 -4.39
C LYS A 30 3.93 6.31 -4.30
N VAL A 31 2.73 6.62 -3.86
CA VAL A 31 1.67 5.64 -3.69
C VAL A 31 0.43 6.18 -4.38
N GLU A 32 -0.10 5.40 -5.32
CA GLU A 32 -1.34 5.67 -6.02
C GLU A 32 -2.34 4.58 -5.66
N ALA A 33 -3.45 4.98 -5.03
CA ALA A 33 -4.49 4.07 -4.56
C ALA A 33 -5.73 4.18 -5.46
N ASP A 34 -6.08 3.08 -6.12
CA ASP A 34 -7.31 2.95 -6.88
C ASP A 34 -8.34 2.18 -6.04
N LEU A 35 -9.26 2.95 -5.45
CA LEU A 35 -10.38 2.43 -4.66
C LEU A 35 -11.43 1.69 -5.50
N ASN A 36 -11.58 2.03 -6.78
CA ASN A 36 -12.54 1.36 -7.66
C ASN A 36 -12.03 -0.01 -8.07
N ALA A 37 -10.74 -0.10 -8.40
CA ALA A 37 -10.10 -1.35 -8.80
C ALA A 37 -9.67 -2.20 -7.59
N GLY A 38 -9.50 -1.61 -6.41
CA GLY A 38 -8.94 -2.28 -5.24
C GLY A 38 -7.43 -2.50 -5.35
N PHE A 39 -6.72 -1.65 -6.09
CA PHE A 39 -5.28 -1.76 -6.33
C PHE A 39 -4.54 -0.56 -5.76
N VAL A 40 -3.30 -0.81 -5.33
CA VAL A 40 -2.34 0.21 -4.92
C VAL A 40 -1.06 0.03 -5.71
N THR A 41 -0.66 1.07 -6.42
CA THR A 41 0.61 1.14 -7.14
C THR A 41 1.61 1.91 -6.29
N VAL A 42 2.80 1.34 -6.13
CA VAL A 42 3.86 1.86 -5.28
C VAL A 42 5.13 2.02 -6.10
N GLU A 43 5.65 3.24 -6.12
CA GLU A 43 6.96 3.58 -6.65
C GLU A 43 7.89 3.83 -5.45
N SER A 44 8.72 2.83 -5.14
CA SER A 44 9.60 2.85 -3.97
C SER A 44 10.90 2.13 -4.30
N VAL A 45 11.97 2.48 -3.58
CA VAL A 45 13.26 1.77 -3.62
C VAL A 45 13.31 0.60 -2.63
N ALA A 46 12.31 0.48 -1.74
CA ALA A 46 12.21 -0.61 -0.79
C ALA A 46 11.85 -1.94 -1.49
N ALA A 47 12.28 -3.04 -0.88
CA ALA A 47 11.93 -4.37 -1.36
C ALA A 47 10.42 -4.62 -1.20
N GLU A 48 9.81 -5.30 -2.19
CA GLU A 48 8.40 -5.67 -2.15
C GLU A 48 8.02 -6.39 -0.85
N ALA A 49 8.87 -7.30 -0.37
CA ALA A 49 8.64 -8.04 0.86
C ALA A 49 8.54 -7.13 2.10
N ALA A 50 9.32 -6.05 2.16
CA ALA A 50 9.27 -5.09 3.26
C ALA A 50 7.95 -4.29 3.23
N LEU A 51 7.53 -3.87 2.02
CA LEU A 51 6.25 -3.18 1.82
C LEU A 51 5.06 -4.09 2.15
N ARG A 52 5.05 -5.34 1.67
CA ARG A 52 4.00 -6.33 2.01
C ARG A 52 3.89 -6.53 3.51
N LYS A 53 5.04 -6.64 4.19
CA LYS A 53 5.07 -6.80 5.64
C LYS A 53 4.46 -5.59 6.36
N ALA A 54 4.87 -4.37 6.00
CA ALA A 54 4.33 -3.15 6.59
C ALA A 54 2.82 -3.00 6.35
N LEU A 55 2.35 -3.34 5.13
CA LEU A 55 0.93 -3.39 4.82
C LEU A 55 0.19 -4.38 5.72
N ALA A 56 0.72 -5.60 5.89
CA ALA A 56 0.12 -6.61 6.75
C ALA A 56 0.10 -6.19 8.23
N GLU A 57 1.18 -5.55 8.73
CA GLU A 57 1.25 -4.99 10.09
C GLU A 57 0.23 -3.86 10.30
N ALA A 58 -0.05 -3.08 9.25
CA ALA A 58 -1.11 -2.07 9.24
C ALA A 58 -2.53 -2.63 9.04
N GLY A 59 -2.69 -3.96 8.93
CA GLY A 59 -3.98 -4.63 8.77
C GLY A 59 -4.46 -4.73 7.32
N PHE A 60 -3.61 -4.40 6.34
CA PHE A 60 -3.89 -4.53 4.92
C PHE A 60 -3.10 -5.71 4.36
N SER A 61 -3.70 -6.90 4.27
CA SER A 61 -3.04 -8.03 3.58
C SER A 61 -3.24 -7.91 2.06
N PRO A 62 -2.19 -7.63 1.28
CA PRO A 62 -2.30 -7.71 -0.17
C PRO A 62 -2.46 -9.17 -0.60
N ALA A 63 -3.44 -9.42 -1.47
CA ALA A 63 -3.70 -10.75 -2.05
C ALA A 63 -2.74 -11.08 -3.20
#